data_AF-A0A2P0QLS8-F1
#
_entry.id   AF-A0A2P0QLS8-F1
#
_cell.length_a   1.000
_cell.length_b   1.000
_cell.length_c   1.000
_cell.angle_alpha   90.00
_cell.angle_beta   90.00
_cell.angle_gamma   90.00
#
_symmetry.space_group_name_H-M   'P 1'
#
loop_
_entity.id
_entity.type
_entity.pdbx_description
1 polymer ?
#
loop_
_entity_poly.entity_id
_entity_poly.type
_entity_poly.pdbx_seq_one_letter_code
_entity_poly.pdbx_strand_id
1 'polypeptide(L)'
;MFIGIDHGTTAMRFSGETWQFKVTREEAKGFEITDLAQLCPLREIEGIALCYSMGDNISAITDIRKVRNRGIVSREGAGKHIGGGTRVFDEVAKSGIPTVVIPGMHRGSPIDPRFKVYSHQASPEKIGIAYEVYATLGGDVVVSDVSSNTVTLLVANGKLVGAFDACIFAPGSLHGALDVDAIRRVDAGE
;
A
#
# COMPACT_ATOMS: atom_id res chain seq x y z
N MET A 1 0.08 -15.78 15.65
CA MET A 1 0.44 -14.36 15.53
C MET A 1 0.23 -13.88 14.09
N PHE A 2 -0.20 -12.63 13.91
CA PHE A 2 -0.28 -11.99 12.60
C PHE A 2 0.84 -10.96 12.41
N ILE A 3 1.36 -10.86 11.19
CA ILE A 3 2.42 -9.90 10.83
C ILE A 3 1.87 -8.89 9.81
N GLY A 4 2.09 -7.61 10.07
CA GLY A 4 1.90 -6.53 9.11
C GLY A 4 3.20 -6.17 8.40
N ILE A 5 3.14 -6.01 7.08
CA ILE A 5 4.28 -5.55 6.27
C ILE A 5 3.86 -4.32 5.48
N ASP A 6 4.50 -3.19 5.76
CA ASP A 6 4.32 -1.95 5.02
C ASP A 6 5.42 -1.78 3.95
N HIS A 7 4.99 -1.59 2.71
CA HIS A 7 5.84 -1.41 1.56
C HIS A 7 6.04 0.10 1.26
N GLY A 8 6.74 0.77 2.17
CA GLY A 8 7.03 2.20 2.08
C GLY A 8 8.03 2.58 0.97
N THR A 9 7.99 3.84 0.54
CA THR A 9 8.84 4.38 -0.54
C THR A 9 10.33 4.45 -0.17
N THR A 10 10.66 4.58 1.12
CA THR A 10 12.05 4.69 1.62
C THR A 10 12.55 3.43 2.31
N ALA A 11 11.65 2.67 2.93
CA ALA A 11 11.96 1.47 3.71
C ALA A 11 10.76 0.53 3.74
N MET A 12 11.03 -0.75 3.93
CA MET A 12 10.03 -1.76 4.28
C MET A 12 9.94 -1.82 5.81
N ARG A 13 8.72 -1.87 6.36
CA ARG A 13 8.48 -1.98 7.80
C ARG A 13 7.72 -3.26 8.09
N PHE A 14 8.10 -3.92 9.17
CA PHE A 14 7.55 -5.20 9.59
C PHE A 14 7.12 -5.06 11.04
N SER A 15 5.90 -5.47 11.34
CA SER A 15 5.34 -5.38 12.69
C SER A 15 4.64 -6.68 13.05
N GLY A 16 4.98 -7.22 14.22
CA GLY A 16 4.16 -8.18 14.94
C GLY A 16 3.39 -7.49 16.05
N GLU A 17 2.93 -8.27 17.02
CA GLU A 17 2.15 -7.78 18.16
C GLU A 17 2.99 -6.95 19.15
N THR A 18 4.24 -7.35 19.39
CA THR A 18 5.10 -6.77 20.45
C THR A 18 6.41 -6.17 19.93
N TRP A 19 6.78 -6.46 18.69
CA TRP A 19 8.04 -6.02 18.10
C TRP A 19 7.84 -5.52 16.68
N GLN A 20 8.70 -4.60 16.26
CA GLN A 20 8.75 -4.05 14.91
C GLN A 20 10.18 -3.81 14.48
N PHE A 21 10.46 -3.97 13.19
CA PHE A 21 11.74 -3.58 12.60
C PHE A 21 11.53 -2.97 11.22
N LYS A 22 12.56 -2.28 10.74
CA LYS A 22 12.58 -1.67 9.40
C LYS A 22 13.87 -2.05 8.70
N VAL A 23 13.78 -2.24 7.39
CA VAL A 23 14.96 -2.35 6.51
C VAL A 23 14.80 -1.39 5.34
N THR A 24 15.91 -0.82 4.89
CA THR A 24 15.94 0.02 3.69
C THR A 24 15.55 -0.79 2.45
N ARG A 25 15.19 -0.12 1.35
CA ARG A 25 14.87 -0.83 0.10
C ARG A 25 16.05 -1.57 -0.51
N GLU A 26 17.28 -1.15 -0.19
CA GLU A 26 18.50 -1.82 -0.62
C GLU A 26 18.72 -3.11 0.17
N GLU A 27 18.68 -3.03 1.50
CA GLU A 27 18.79 -4.20 2.38
C GLU A 27 17.70 -5.24 2.09
N ALA A 28 16.48 -4.78 1.82
CA ALA A 28 15.35 -5.66 1.49
C ALA A 28 15.57 -6.49 0.20
N LYS A 29 16.57 -6.17 -0.64
CA LYS A 29 16.93 -7.05 -1.78
C LYS A 29 17.51 -8.39 -1.32
N GLY A 30 18.12 -8.43 -0.14
CA GLY A 30 18.63 -9.64 0.51
C GLY A 30 17.65 -10.28 1.48
N PHE A 31 16.40 -9.81 1.54
CA PHE A 31 15.40 -10.36 2.46
C PHE A 31 15.14 -11.83 2.17
N GLU A 32 15.07 -12.61 3.25
CA GLU A 32 14.64 -14.01 3.30
C GLU A 32 13.46 -14.13 4.26
N ILE A 33 12.57 -15.11 4.05
CA ILE A 33 11.42 -15.28 4.97
C ILE A 33 11.85 -15.51 6.42
N THR A 34 13.04 -16.09 6.63
CA THR A 34 13.63 -16.31 7.96
C THR A 34 13.90 -15.03 8.73
N ASP A 35 13.99 -13.88 8.06
CA ASP A 35 14.19 -12.59 8.73
C ASP A 35 12.98 -12.21 9.60
N LEU A 36 11.79 -12.75 9.32
CA LEU A 36 10.60 -12.59 10.16
C LEU A 36 10.76 -13.25 11.54
N ALA A 37 11.77 -14.12 11.74
CA ALA A 37 12.08 -14.69 13.04
C ALA A 37 12.46 -13.63 14.09
N GLN A 38 12.81 -12.41 13.65
CA GLN A 38 13.01 -11.26 14.53
C GLN A 38 11.72 -10.80 15.24
N LEU A 39 10.54 -11.11 14.70
CA LEU A 39 9.24 -10.76 15.29
C LEU A 39 8.73 -11.88 16.19
N CYS A 40 8.77 -13.12 15.69
CA CYS A 40 8.36 -14.32 16.40
C CYS A 40 8.87 -15.57 15.67
N PRO A 41 8.87 -16.76 16.31
CA PRO A 41 9.14 -18.01 15.61
C PRO A 41 8.24 -18.18 14.38
N LEU A 42 8.81 -18.55 13.23
CA LEU A 42 8.06 -18.61 11.95
C LEU A 42 6.82 -19.52 12.00
N ARG A 43 6.91 -20.63 12.75
CA ARG A 43 5.81 -21.59 12.95
C ARG A 43 4.60 -21.00 13.69
N GLU A 44 4.77 -19.86 14.34
CA GLU A 44 3.73 -19.17 15.11
C GLU A 44 3.07 -18.05 14.27
N ILE A 45 3.55 -17.83 13.04
CA ILE A 45 2.93 -16.90 12.10
C ILE A 45 1.70 -17.58 11.48
N GLU A 46 0.53 -17.11 11.88
CA GLU A 46 -0.78 -17.58 11.39
C GLU A 46 -1.15 -16.90 10.07
N GLY A 47 -0.68 -15.67 9.87
CA GLY A 47 -0.84 -14.99 8.60
C GLY A 47 -0.13 -13.65 8.48
N ILE A 48 -0.06 -13.16 7.25
CA ILE A 48 0.61 -11.92 6.88
C ILE A 48 -0.37 -10.99 6.16
N ALA A 49 -0.39 -9.74 6.56
CA ALA A 49 -1.02 -8.64 5.84
C ALA A 49 0.07 -7.79 5.17
N LEU A 50 0.17 -7.91 3.84
CA LEU A 50 1.16 -7.18 3.04
C LEU A 50 0.49 -5.98 2.38
N CYS A 51 0.79 -4.77 2.85
CA CYS A 51 0.43 -3.55 2.15
C CYS A 51 1.24 -3.47 0.85
N TYR A 52 0.56 -3.29 -0.28
CA TYR A 52 1.21 -3.18 -1.57
C TYR A 52 0.72 -1.94 -2.31
N SER A 53 1.55 -0.92 -2.30
CA SER A 53 1.25 0.41 -2.85
C SER A 53 1.59 0.50 -4.34
N MET A 54 0.92 1.42 -5.04
CA MET A 54 1.28 1.89 -6.39
C MET A 54 1.22 0.84 -7.51
N GLY A 55 0.79 -0.39 -7.21
CA GLY A 55 0.61 -1.43 -8.20
C GLY A 55 -0.68 -1.27 -9.01
N ASP A 56 -1.75 -0.75 -8.38
CA ASP A 56 -3.07 -0.43 -8.95
C ASP A 56 -3.76 -1.56 -9.73
N ASN A 57 -3.29 -2.81 -9.66
CA ASN A 57 -3.84 -3.95 -10.40
C ASN A 57 -4.84 -4.79 -9.58
N ILE A 58 -5.03 -4.43 -8.30
CA ILE A 58 -6.00 -5.06 -7.41
C ILE A 58 -6.73 -3.98 -6.63
N SER A 59 -8.06 -4.09 -6.55
CA SER A 59 -8.94 -3.10 -5.91
C SER A 59 -9.63 -3.61 -4.64
N ALA A 60 -9.27 -4.82 -4.21
CA ALA A 60 -9.77 -5.46 -2.99
C ALA A 60 -8.65 -6.23 -2.30
N ILE A 61 -8.81 -6.46 -0.99
CA ILE A 61 -7.93 -7.35 -0.21
C ILE A 61 -7.94 -8.72 -0.88
N THR A 62 -6.77 -9.17 -1.33
CA THR A 62 -6.65 -10.34 -2.21
C THR A 62 -5.63 -11.30 -1.65
N ASP A 63 -5.96 -12.59 -1.61
CA ASP A 63 -5.01 -13.66 -1.29
C ASP A 63 -3.78 -13.57 -2.23
N ILE A 64 -2.57 -13.59 -1.67
CA ILE A 64 -1.34 -13.39 -2.46
C ILE A 64 -1.21 -14.37 -3.63
N ARG A 65 -1.76 -15.58 -3.51
CA ARG A 65 -1.75 -16.63 -4.54
C ARG A 65 -2.60 -16.26 -5.76
N LYS A 66 -3.57 -15.37 -5.58
CA LYS A 66 -4.45 -14.87 -6.65
C LYS A 66 -3.94 -13.56 -7.25
N VAL A 67 -2.94 -12.92 -6.64
CA VAL A 67 -2.38 -11.66 -7.13
C VAL A 67 -1.48 -11.92 -8.33
N ARG A 68 -1.91 -11.45 -9.50
CA ARG A 68 -1.16 -11.56 -10.75
C ARG A 68 -0.14 -10.42 -10.86
N ASN A 69 1.03 -10.70 -11.42
CA ASN A 69 2.09 -9.71 -11.65
C ASN A 69 2.45 -8.89 -10.40
N ARG A 70 2.42 -9.52 -9.22
CA ARG A 70 2.63 -8.86 -7.92
C ARG A 70 1.65 -7.73 -7.62
N GLY A 71 0.56 -7.59 -8.38
CA GLY A 71 -0.40 -6.51 -8.21
C GLY A 71 -0.03 -5.23 -8.96
N ILE A 72 0.88 -5.30 -9.95
CA ILE A 72 1.33 -4.16 -10.76
C ILE A 72 0.67 -4.16 -12.15
N VAL A 73 0.13 -3.02 -12.59
CA VAL A 73 -0.50 -2.83 -13.92
C VAL A 73 0.50 -2.95 -15.07
N SER A 74 1.65 -2.27 -14.96
CA SER A 74 2.71 -2.32 -15.97
C SER A 74 4.07 -2.59 -15.35
N ARG A 75 4.88 -3.43 -16.00
CA ARG A 75 6.30 -3.64 -15.65
C ARG A 75 7.24 -2.65 -16.32
N GLU A 76 6.70 -1.78 -17.19
CA GLU A 76 7.42 -0.74 -17.92
C GLU A 76 7.02 0.64 -17.34
N GLY A 77 8.01 1.50 -17.10
CA GLY A 77 7.84 2.83 -16.47
C GLY A 77 8.19 2.88 -14.97
N ALA A 78 7.71 3.93 -14.28
CA ALA A 78 7.99 4.28 -12.88
C ALA A 78 8.09 3.06 -11.95
N GLY A 79 9.33 2.65 -11.64
CA GLY A 79 9.61 1.45 -10.85
C GLY A 79 10.35 0.33 -11.58
N LYS A 80 11.04 0.62 -12.69
CA LYS A 80 12.06 -0.30 -13.24
C LYS A 80 13.03 -0.71 -12.12
N HIS A 81 13.38 -2.00 -12.10
CA HIS A 81 14.30 -2.72 -11.18
C HIS A 81 13.62 -3.64 -10.15
N ILE A 82 14.11 -4.89 -10.10
CA ILE A 82 13.90 -5.81 -8.98
C ILE A 82 14.46 -5.13 -7.74
N GLY A 83 13.59 -4.48 -6.98
CA GLY A 83 13.91 -3.79 -5.73
C GLY A 83 13.52 -4.65 -4.53
N GLY A 84 13.92 -4.23 -3.33
CA GLY A 84 13.62 -4.97 -2.10
C GLY A 84 12.14 -5.26 -1.88
N GLY A 85 11.25 -4.36 -2.30
CA GLY A 85 9.81 -4.59 -2.24
C GLY A 85 9.31 -5.79 -3.06
N THR A 86 9.88 -6.00 -4.26
CA THR A 86 9.57 -7.19 -5.07
C THR A 86 10.18 -8.46 -4.49
N ARG A 87 11.35 -8.37 -3.84
CA ARG A 87 11.97 -9.50 -3.12
C ARG A 87 11.09 -9.94 -1.96
N VAL A 88 10.66 -9.01 -1.11
CA VAL A 88 9.78 -9.30 0.02
C VAL A 88 8.47 -9.93 -0.45
N PHE A 89 7.84 -9.37 -1.50
CA PHE A 89 6.64 -9.96 -2.08
C PHE A 89 6.87 -11.43 -2.49
N ASP A 90 7.94 -11.69 -3.24
CA ASP A 90 8.22 -13.03 -3.76
C ASP A 90 8.55 -14.03 -2.64
N GLU A 91 9.30 -13.62 -1.61
CA GLU A 91 9.63 -14.50 -0.47
C GLU A 91 8.40 -14.82 0.39
N VAL A 92 7.56 -13.82 0.66
CA VAL A 92 6.29 -14.03 1.35
C VAL A 92 5.38 -14.95 0.53
N ALA A 93 5.26 -14.74 -0.78
CA ALA A 93 4.44 -15.58 -1.66
C ALA A 93 4.92 -17.05 -1.71
N LYS A 94 6.24 -17.28 -1.66
CA LYS A 94 6.84 -18.63 -1.67
C LYS A 94 6.80 -19.33 -0.31
N SER A 95 6.68 -18.58 0.78
CA SER A 95 6.76 -19.12 2.16
C SER A 95 5.67 -20.15 2.49
N GLY A 96 4.53 -20.11 1.80
CA GLY A 96 3.34 -20.90 2.14
C GLY A 96 2.55 -20.37 3.34
N ILE A 97 3.02 -19.31 4.01
CA ILE A 97 2.30 -18.66 5.11
C ILE A 97 1.03 -17.98 4.53
N PRO A 98 -0.16 -18.17 5.15
CA PRO A 98 -1.37 -17.51 4.70
C PRO A 98 -1.18 -15.99 4.61
N THR A 99 -1.33 -15.42 3.41
CA THR A 99 -1.03 -14.01 3.17
C THR A 99 -2.12 -13.34 2.35
N VAL A 100 -2.54 -12.17 2.81
CA VAL A 100 -3.37 -11.24 2.03
C VAL A 100 -2.57 -10.01 1.64
N VAL A 101 -2.84 -9.53 0.43
CA VAL A 101 -2.29 -8.29 -0.09
C VAL A 101 -3.35 -7.22 0.01
N ILE A 102 -3.02 -6.11 0.68
CA ILE A 102 -3.90 -4.98 0.89
C ILE A 102 -3.53 -3.90 -0.14
N PRO A 103 -4.44 -3.57 -1.06
CA PRO A 103 -4.18 -2.56 -2.08
C PRO A 103 -4.34 -1.14 -1.53
N GLY A 104 -3.72 -0.18 -2.22
CA GLY A 104 -4.07 1.22 -2.09
C GLY A 104 -5.39 1.53 -2.79
N MET A 105 -5.77 2.81 -2.78
CA MET A 105 -6.90 3.33 -3.52
C MET A 105 -6.44 3.98 -4.82
N HIS A 106 -7.14 3.66 -5.90
CA HIS A 106 -6.80 4.04 -7.25
C HIS A 106 -8.07 4.13 -8.12
N ARG A 107 -7.94 4.53 -9.39
CA ARG A 107 -9.06 4.72 -10.33
C ARG A 107 -9.93 3.46 -10.52
N GLY A 108 -9.33 2.28 -10.36
CA GLY A 108 -10.01 0.99 -10.43
C GLY A 108 -10.79 0.61 -9.16
N SER A 109 -10.61 1.35 -8.07
CA SER A 109 -11.34 1.11 -6.81
C SER A 109 -12.84 1.42 -6.93
N PRO A 110 -13.70 0.78 -6.11
CA PRO A 110 -15.15 1.01 -6.10
C PRO A 110 -15.53 2.30 -5.35
N ILE A 111 -14.98 3.42 -5.82
CA ILE A 111 -15.15 4.77 -5.26
C ILE A 111 -15.96 5.68 -6.18
N ASP A 112 -16.34 6.85 -5.67
CA ASP A 112 -17.11 7.81 -6.43
C ASP A 112 -16.34 8.27 -7.70
N PRO A 113 -17.00 8.30 -8.88
CA PRO A 113 -16.35 8.66 -10.15
C PRO A 113 -15.65 10.02 -10.16
N ARG A 114 -16.07 10.96 -9.32
CA ARG A 114 -15.47 12.30 -9.25
C ARG A 114 -14.04 12.28 -8.72
N PHE A 115 -13.64 11.24 -8.00
CA PHE A 115 -12.28 11.08 -7.48
C PHE A 115 -11.36 10.36 -8.46
N LYS A 116 -11.92 9.77 -9.53
CA LYS A 116 -11.19 8.98 -10.53
C LYS A 116 -10.37 9.80 -11.51
N VAL A 117 -10.24 11.11 -11.27
CA VAL A 117 -9.43 12.03 -12.09
C VAL A 117 -7.96 11.58 -12.08
N TYR A 118 -7.41 11.27 -10.91
CA TYR A 118 -6.05 10.73 -10.78
C TYR A 118 -6.06 9.20 -10.74
N SER A 119 -5.01 8.59 -11.30
CA SER A 119 -4.87 7.14 -11.35
C SER A 119 -4.67 6.51 -9.97
N HIS A 120 -3.84 7.13 -9.12
CA HIS A 120 -3.60 6.72 -7.74
C HIS A 120 -4.12 7.79 -6.76
N GLN A 121 -4.55 7.38 -5.56
CA GLN A 121 -5.15 8.31 -4.58
C GLN A 121 -4.63 8.13 -3.17
N ALA A 122 -4.42 6.90 -2.72
CA ALA A 122 -3.94 6.64 -1.37
C ALA A 122 -3.22 5.29 -1.33
N SER A 123 -2.16 5.21 -0.54
CA SER A 123 -1.50 3.96 -0.23
C SER A 123 -2.27 3.18 0.87
N PRO A 124 -2.04 1.86 1.03
CA PRO A 124 -2.82 0.99 1.92
C PRO A 124 -2.65 1.29 3.42
N GLU A 125 -1.50 1.78 3.85
CA GLU A 125 -1.25 2.29 5.19
C GLU A 125 -2.17 3.48 5.53
N LYS A 126 -2.46 4.38 4.58
CA LYS A 126 -3.41 5.49 4.79
C LYS A 126 -4.84 4.99 4.93
N ILE A 127 -5.17 3.90 4.22
CA ILE A 127 -6.43 3.18 4.42
C ILE A 127 -6.51 2.62 5.85
N GLY A 128 -5.39 2.07 6.36
CA GLY A 128 -5.29 1.62 7.76
C GLY A 128 -5.55 2.75 8.76
N ILE A 129 -5.00 3.94 8.54
CA ILE A 129 -5.26 5.13 9.38
C ILE A 129 -6.76 5.50 9.32
N ALA A 130 -7.36 5.53 8.13
CA ALA A 130 -8.77 5.84 7.98
C ALA A 130 -9.68 4.81 8.68
N TYR A 131 -9.30 3.52 8.64
CA TYR A 131 -9.99 2.46 9.37
C TYR A 131 -9.94 2.70 10.88
N GLU A 132 -8.78 3.03 11.44
CA GLU A 132 -8.64 3.29 12.89
C GLU A 132 -9.48 4.49 13.35
N VAL A 133 -9.47 5.58 12.57
CA VAL A 133 -10.30 6.76 12.84
C VAL A 133 -11.79 6.41 12.79
N TYR A 134 -12.22 5.67 11.77
CA TYR A 134 -13.62 5.22 11.65
C TYR A 134 -14.01 4.27 12.79
N ALA A 135 -13.15 3.33 13.16
CA ALA A 135 -13.40 2.41 14.27
C ALA A 135 -13.54 3.13 15.61
N THR A 136 -12.80 4.24 15.79
CA THR A 136 -12.82 5.04 17.01
C THR A 136 -13.99 6.01 17.07
N LEU A 137 -14.25 6.75 15.99
CA LEU A 137 -15.23 7.85 15.98
C LEU A 137 -16.58 7.44 15.40
N GLY A 138 -16.62 6.41 14.56
CA GLY A 138 -17.78 6.03 13.76
C GLY A 138 -18.18 7.08 12.73
N GLY A 139 -19.32 6.85 12.07
CA GLY A 139 -19.95 7.81 11.18
C GLY A 139 -19.18 8.12 9.89
N ASP A 140 -19.53 9.25 9.28
CA ASP A 140 -18.87 9.76 8.09
C ASP A 140 -17.70 10.66 8.51
N VAL A 141 -16.49 10.36 8.04
CA VAL A 141 -15.27 11.06 8.44
C VAL A 141 -14.44 11.49 7.24
N VAL A 142 -13.78 12.65 7.41
CA VAL A 142 -12.72 13.13 6.52
C VAL A 142 -11.41 13.04 7.29
N VAL A 143 -10.46 12.27 6.76
CA VAL A 143 -9.17 12.00 7.41
C VAL A 143 -8.07 12.61 6.56
N SER A 144 -7.43 13.66 7.06
CA SER A 144 -6.24 14.23 6.43
C SER A 144 -4.99 13.75 7.15
N ASP A 145 -4.27 12.83 6.50
CA ASP A 145 -2.92 12.45 6.95
C ASP A 145 -1.89 13.38 6.30
N VAL A 146 -1.16 14.13 7.11
CA VAL A 146 -0.18 15.14 6.69
C VAL A 146 1.24 14.66 7.04
N SER A 147 1.53 13.40 6.76
CA SER A 147 2.83 12.76 7.00
C SER A 147 3.81 13.00 5.84
N SER A 148 4.53 11.97 5.39
CA SER A 148 5.51 12.07 4.30
C SER A 148 4.89 12.42 2.94
N ASN A 149 3.64 12.01 2.71
CA ASN A 149 2.78 12.54 1.66
C ASN A 149 1.43 12.92 2.27
N THR A 150 0.88 14.03 1.79
CA THR A 150 -0.39 14.53 2.30
C THR A 150 -1.53 13.86 1.56
N VAL A 151 -2.37 13.09 2.25
CA VAL A 151 -3.52 12.40 1.67
C VAL A 151 -4.76 12.72 2.48
N THR A 152 -5.84 13.12 1.81
CA THR A 152 -7.16 13.25 2.43
C THR A 152 -8.07 12.11 1.98
N LEU A 153 -8.54 11.29 2.91
CA LEU A 153 -9.48 10.19 2.67
C LEU A 153 -10.88 10.55 3.14
N LEU A 154 -11.88 10.07 2.40
CA LEU A 154 -13.29 10.24 2.73
C LEU A 154 -13.91 8.89 3.01
N VAL A 155 -14.47 8.74 4.21
CA VAL A 155 -15.25 7.57 4.62
C VAL A 155 -16.69 8.01 4.77
N ALA A 156 -17.60 7.33 4.09
CA ALA A 156 -19.03 7.53 4.25
C ALA A 156 -19.77 6.20 4.26
N ASN A 157 -20.75 6.04 5.14
CA ASN A 157 -21.52 4.80 5.33
C ASN A 157 -20.62 3.56 5.50
N GLY A 158 -19.52 3.71 6.24
CA GLY A 158 -18.55 2.63 6.48
C GLY A 158 -17.74 2.21 5.24
N LYS A 159 -17.71 3.04 4.19
CA LYS A 159 -16.95 2.78 2.95
C LYS A 159 -16.01 3.93 2.63
N LEU A 160 -14.84 3.62 2.11
CA LEU A 160 -14.01 4.60 1.42
C LEU A 160 -14.73 5.05 0.15
N VAL A 161 -15.06 6.34 0.06
CA VAL A 161 -15.76 6.91 -1.11
C VAL A 161 -14.84 7.71 -2.03
N GLY A 162 -13.63 8.04 -1.58
CA GLY A 162 -12.59 8.68 -2.38
C GLY A 162 -11.41 9.17 -1.53
N ALA A 163 -10.32 9.54 -2.19
CA ALA A 163 -9.23 10.31 -1.57
C ALA A 163 -8.57 11.25 -2.57
N PHE A 164 -7.80 12.17 -2.02
CA PHE A 164 -6.90 13.05 -2.75
C PHE A 164 -5.50 12.91 -2.19
N ASP A 165 -4.50 12.79 -3.07
CA ASP A 165 -3.08 12.92 -2.72
C ASP A 165 -2.70 14.41 -2.57
N ALA A 166 -3.48 15.11 -1.74
CA ALA A 166 -3.30 16.48 -1.29
C ALA A 166 -4.24 16.79 -0.10
N CYS A 167 -4.02 17.93 0.58
CA CYS A 167 -5.02 18.50 1.49
C CYS A 167 -6.20 19.05 0.68
N ILE A 168 -7.43 18.64 1.00
CA ILE A 168 -8.63 19.31 0.48
C ILE A 168 -8.57 20.78 0.95
N PHE A 169 -8.64 21.71 0.00
CA PHE A 169 -8.51 23.17 0.19
C PHE A 169 -7.10 23.76 0.36
N ALA A 170 -6.05 22.94 0.28
CA ALA A 170 -4.68 23.45 0.18
C ALA A 170 -3.87 22.62 -0.83
N PRO A 171 -4.23 22.67 -2.14
CA PRO A 171 -3.36 22.13 -3.17
C PRO A 171 -2.05 22.94 -3.10
N GLY A 172 -1.01 22.35 -2.52
CA GLY A 172 0.26 23.02 -2.39
C GLY A 172 0.84 23.28 -3.78
N SER A 173 1.56 24.39 -3.93
CA SER A 173 2.43 24.58 -5.11
C SER A 173 3.53 23.50 -5.22
N LEU A 174 3.78 22.78 -4.12
CA LEU A 174 4.78 21.72 -3.98
C LEU A 174 4.19 20.30 -4.00
N HIS A 175 2.97 20.11 -3.50
CA HIS A 175 2.32 18.79 -3.40
C HIS A 175 0.98 18.85 -4.14
N GLY A 176 0.93 18.19 -5.30
CA GLY A 176 -0.27 18.01 -6.10
C GLY A 176 -0.53 16.52 -6.32
N ALA A 177 -1.77 16.19 -6.65
CA ALA A 177 -2.14 14.79 -6.82
C ALA A 177 -1.35 14.13 -7.96
N LEU A 178 -0.75 12.99 -7.64
CA LEU A 178 0.13 12.24 -8.53
C LEU A 178 -0.68 11.36 -9.50
N ASP A 179 -0.61 11.65 -10.81
CA ASP A 179 -1.11 10.70 -11.82
C ASP A 179 0.00 9.73 -12.23
N VAL A 180 0.06 8.60 -11.54
CA VAL A 180 1.02 7.50 -11.78
C VAL A 180 0.90 6.94 -13.20
N ASP A 181 -0.31 6.85 -13.73
CA ASP A 181 -0.56 6.41 -15.10
C ASP A 181 -0.04 7.41 -16.14
N ALA A 182 -0.19 8.71 -15.89
CA ALA A 182 0.44 9.73 -16.73
C ALA A 182 1.98 9.62 -16.71
N ILE A 183 2.58 9.36 -15.54
CA ILE A 183 4.04 9.14 -15.44
C ILE A 183 4.46 7.90 -16.22
N ARG A 184 3.72 6.78 -16.10
CA ARG A 184 3.98 5.55 -16.86
C ARG A 184 3.94 5.80 -18.37
N ARG A 185 2.98 6.58 -18.85
CA ARG A 185 2.86 6.97 -20.27
C ARG A 185 4.07 7.78 -20.75
N VAL A 186 4.48 8.78 -19.97
CA VAL A 186 5.69 9.58 -20.27
C VAL A 186 6.93 8.69 -20.30
N ASP A 187 7.10 7.80 -19.32
CA ASP A 187 8.23 6.86 -19.29
C ASP A 187 8.22 5.86 -20.46
N ALA A 188 7.03 5.56 -21.00
CA ALA A 188 6.85 4.73 -22.19
C ALA A 188 7.03 5.51 -23.51
N GLY A 189 7.21 6.83 -23.46
CA GLY A 189 7.42 7.69 -24.62
C GLY A 189 6.13 8.18 -25.30
N GLU A 190 4.99 8.21 -24.58
CA GLU A 190 3.70 8.74 -25.05
C GLU A 190 3.41 10.18 -24.62
#